data_AF-A0A1H3KSC9-F1
#
_entry.id   AF-A0A1H3KSC9-F1
#
_cell.length_a   1.000
_cell.length_b   1.000
_cell.length_c   1.000
_cell.angle_alpha   90.00
_cell.angle_beta   90.00
_cell.angle_gamma   90.00
#
_symmetry.space_group_name_H-M   'P 1'
#
loop_
_entity.id
_entity.type
_entity.pdbx_description
1 polymer ?
#
loop_
_entity_poly.entity_id
_entity_poly.type
_entity_poly.pdbx_seq_one_letter_code
_entity_poly.pdbx_strand_id
1 'polypeptide(L)' 'MTSDRAQSRAEHPLPEEEAVGSDDFQDQSEAILMESDIREKEPEATRQAVQGGEDPEEIERRTSEEAAE' A
#
# COMPACT_ATOMS: atom_id res chain seq x y z
N MET A 1 7.84 -19.71 3.66
CA MET A 1 6.69 -19.54 2.74
C MET A 1 6.57 -18.11 2.21
N THR A 2 7.09 -17.08 2.91
CA THR A 2 7.11 -15.68 2.42
C THR A 2 8.04 -15.48 1.22
N SER A 3 9.21 -16.14 1.21
CA SER A 3 10.22 -15.99 0.14
C SER A 3 9.73 -16.41 -1.25
N ASP A 4 8.99 -17.52 -1.38
CA ASP A 4 8.45 -17.96 -2.67
C ASP A 4 7.38 -16.98 -3.21
N ARG A 5 6.60 -16.38 -2.31
CA ARG A 5 5.58 -15.38 -2.65
C ARG A 5 6.22 -14.05 -3.08
N ALA A 6 7.29 -13.65 -2.40
CA ALA A 6 8.08 -12.47 -2.77
C ALA A 6 8.74 -12.65 -4.13
N GLN A 7 9.36 -13.82 -4.38
CA GLN A 7 9.98 -14.14 -5.66
C GLN A 7 8.97 -14.14 -6.82
N SER A 8 7.82 -14.78 -6.65
CA SER A 8 6.79 -14.80 -7.69
C SER A 8 6.24 -13.41 -8.02
N ARG A 9 6.20 -12.48 -7.05
CA ARG A 9 5.82 -11.09 -7.30
C ARG A 9 6.94 -10.31 -7.98
N ALA A 10 8.18 -10.49 -7.53
CA ALA A 10 9.35 -9.81 -8.09
C ALA A 10 9.61 -10.18 -9.56
N GLU A 11 9.22 -11.39 -9.99
CA GLU A 11 9.26 -11.83 -11.38
C GLU A 11 8.22 -11.13 -12.28
N HIS A 12 7.22 -10.48 -11.67
CA HIS A 12 6.12 -9.80 -12.35
C HIS A 12 5.83 -8.43 -11.72
N PRO A 13 6.78 -7.49 -11.78
CA PRO A 13 6.57 -6.13 -11.27
C PRO A 13 5.48 -5.41 -12.06
N LEU A 14 4.81 -4.45 -11.42
CA LEU A 14 3.82 -3.63 -12.11
C LEU A 14 4.51 -2.67 -13.09
N PRO A 15 3.86 -2.29 -14.21
CA PRO A 15 4.42 -1.34 -15.17
C PRO A 15 4.89 -0.02 -14.53
N GLU A 16 4.19 0.43 -13.49
CA GLU A 16 4.55 1.63 -12.73
C GLU A 16 5.85 1.43 -11.92
N GLU A 17 6.07 0.25 -11.35
CA GLU A 17 7.29 -0.09 -10.61
C GLU A 17 8.48 -0.24 -11.55
N GLU A 18 8.26 -0.80 -12.75
CA GLU A 18 9.26 -0.83 -13.82
C GLU A 18 9.61 0.58 -14.32
N ALA A 19 8.61 1.46 -14.46
CA ALA A 19 8.80 2.82 -14.91
C ALA A 19 9.60 3.68 -13.91
N VAL A 20 9.37 3.48 -12.60
CA VAL A 20 10.14 4.12 -11.54
C VAL A 20 11.55 3.54 -11.44
N GLY A 21 11.72 2.26 -11.81
CA GLY A 21 13.01 1.57 -11.82
C GLY A 21 13.44 1.19 -10.41
N SER A 22 12.80 0.15 -9.84
CA SER A 22 13.23 -0.41 -8.55
C SER A 22 14.62 -1.03 -8.66
N ASP A 23 15.50 -0.74 -7.70
CA ASP A 23 16.85 -1.32 -7.64
C ASP A 23 16.83 -2.82 -7.26
N ASP A 24 15.80 -3.24 -6.52
CA ASP A 24 15.58 -4.64 -6.13
C ASP A 24 14.09 -4.95 -5.94
N PHE A 25 13.47 -5.56 -6.96
CA PHE A 25 12.08 -5.99 -6.90
C PHE A 25 11.84 -7.09 -5.86
N GLN A 26 12.86 -7.85 -5.47
CA GLN A 26 12.74 -8.88 -4.45
C GLN A 26 12.54 -8.26 -3.08
N ASP A 27 13.42 -7.32 -2.71
CA ASP A 27 13.35 -6.60 -1.43
C ASP A 27 12.05 -5.78 -1.33
N GLN A 28 11.67 -5.09 -2.41
CA GLN A 28 10.40 -4.37 -2.47
C GLN A 28 9.20 -5.30 -2.31
N SER A 29 9.21 -6.47 -2.94
CA SER A 29 8.13 -7.47 -2.82
C SER A 29 8.04 -8.02 -1.41
N GLU A 30 9.16 -8.29 -0.76
CA GLU A 30 9.19 -8.79 0.61
C GLU A 30 8.65 -7.74 1.60
N ALA A 31 9.05 -6.47 1.44
CA ALA A 31 8.54 -5.37 2.27
C ALA A 31 7.03 -5.21 2.16
N ILE A 32 6.49 -5.20 0.93
CA ILE A 32 5.04 -5.06 0.68
C ILE A 32 4.26 -6.23 1.28
N LEU A 33 4.75 -7.45 1.09
CA LEU A 33 4.08 -8.64 1.63
C LEU A 33 4.14 -8.69 3.16
N MET A 34 5.27 -8.31 3.75
CA MET A 34 5.40 -8.21 5.20
C MET A 34 4.40 -7.20 5.77
N GLU A 35 4.28 -6.01 5.16
CA GLU A 35 3.30 -5.02 5.59
C GLU A 35 1.86 -5.50 5.41
N SER A 36 1.55 -6.15 4.28
CA SER A 36 0.24 -6.74 4.03
C SER A 36 -0.12 -7.80 5.07
N ASP A 37 0.81 -8.70 5.41
CA ASP A 37 0.60 -9.74 6.42
C ASP A 37 0.35 -9.14 7.82
N ILE A 38 1.01 -8.03 8.16
CA ILE A 38 0.77 -7.29 9.40
C ILE A 38 -0.65 -6.71 9.39
N ARG A 39 -1.05 -6.03 8.30
CA ARG A 39 -2.38 -5.43 8.18
C ARG A 39 -3.51 -6.46 8.21
N GLU A 40 -3.27 -7.63 7.63
CA GLU A 40 -4.22 -8.75 7.65
C GLU A 40 -4.38 -9.34 9.06
N LYS A 41 -3.29 -9.44 9.83
CA LYS A 41 -3.33 -9.91 11.23
C LYS A 41 -3.91 -8.86 12.18
N GLU A 42 -3.71 -7.58 11.89
CA GLU A 42 -4.13 -6.46 12.72
C GLU A 42 -4.98 -5.44 11.95
N PRO A 43 -6.18 -5.85 11.48
CA PRO A 43 -7.02 -4.98 10.65
C PRO A 43 -7.52 -3.75 11.42
N GLU A 44 -7.74 -3.86 12.72
CA GLU A 44 -8.20 -2.73 13.56
C GLU A 44 -7.10 -1.69 13.79
N ALA A 45 -5.85 -2.14 14.03
CA ALA A 45 -4.71 -1.23 14.15
C ALA A 45 -4.42 -0.51 12.82
N THR A 46 -4.58 -1.22 11.70
CA THR A 46 -4.47 -0.65 10.36
C THR A 46 -5.54 0.41 10.11
N ARG A 47 -6.80 0.14 10.46
CA ARG A 47 -7.89 1.13 10.33
C ARG A 47 -7.62 2.38 11.15
N GLN A 48 -7.12 2.25 12.38
CA GLN A 48 -6.80 3.41 13.22
C GLN A 48 -5.62 4.24 12.68
N ALA A 49 -4.62 3.59 12.05
CA ALA A 49 -3.50 4.29 11.43
C ALA A 49 -3.90 5.10 10.18
N VAL A 50 -4.88 4.61 9.39
CA VAL A 50 -5.42 5.33 8.23
C VAL A 50 -6.45 6.39 8.67
N GLN A 51 -7.21 6.12 9.73
CA GLN A 51 -8.16 7.06 10.34
C GLN A 51 -7.47 7.96 11.38
N GLY A 52 -6.32 8.54 11.02
CA GLY A 52 -5.67 9.58 11.81
C GLY A 52 -6.53 10.85 11.91
N GLY A 53 -7.63 10.80 12.65
CA GLY A 53 -8.33 11.93 13.25
C GLY A 53 -9.06 12.91 12.34
N GLU A 54 -9.16 12.68 11.03
CA GLU A 54 -9.92 13.58 10.15
C GLU A 54 -11.41 13.25 10.22
N ASP A 55 -12.23 14.28 10.46
CA ASP A 55 -13.68 14.17 10.42
C ASP A 55 -14.11 13.72 9.02
N PRO A 56 -14.92 12.65 8.87
CA PRO A 56 -15.38 12.21 7.55
C PRO A 56 -16.06 13.32 6.73
N GLU A 57 -16.68 14.33 7.36
CA GLU A 57 -17.20 15.51 6.65
C GLU A 57 -16.10 16.40 6.06
N GLU A 58 -14.93 16.46 6.70
CA GLU A 58 -13.78 17.20 6.21
C GLU A 58 -13.10 16.50 5.02
N ILE A 59 -13.07 15.17 5.04
CA ILE A 59 -12.63 14.35 3.90
C ILE A 59 -13.56 14.59 2.70
N GLU A 60 -14.89 14.49 2.89
CA GLU A 60 -15.85 14.76 1.81
C GLU A 60 -15.70 16.17 1.25
N ARG A 61 -15.52 17.18 2.11
CA ARG A 61 -15.35 18.57 1.69
C ARG A 61 -14.12 18.75 0.79
N ARG A 62 -12.95 18.21 1.18
CA ARG A 62 -11.72 18.29 0.37
C ARG A 62 -11.89 17.57 -0.97
N THR A 63 -12.44 16.36 -0.97
CA THR A 63 -12.63 15.59 -2.21
C THR A 63 -13.62 16.26 -3.17
N SER A 64 -14.65 16.93 -2.62
CA SER A 64 -15.62 17.68 -3.42
C SER A 64 -15.03 18.98 -3.99
N GLU A 65 -14.10 19.62 -3.27
CA GLU A 65 -13.40 20.83 -3.71
C GLU A 65 -12.34 20.52 -4.78
N GLU A 66 -11.58 19.43 -4.62
CA GLU A 66 -10.59 18.95 -5.60
C GLU A 66 -11.25 18.44 -6.90
N ALA A 67 -12.46 17.87 -6.83
CA ALA A 67 -13.21 17.43 -8.01
C ALA A 67 -13.90 18.57 -8.78
N ALA A 68 -13.91 19.79 -8.22
CA ALA A 68 -14.53 20.97 -8.83
C ALA A 68 -13.52 21.88 -9.57
N GLU A 69 -12.23 21.53 -9.56
CA GLU A 69 -11.13 22.22 -10.28
C GLU A 69 -10.82 21.56 -11.62
#